data_AF-A0A7S2IER9-F1
#
_entry.id   AF-A0A7S2IER9-F1
#
_cell.length_a   1.000
_cell.length_b   1.000
_cell.length_c   1.000
_cell.angle_alpha   90.00
_cell.angle_beta   90.00
_cell.angle_gamma   90.00
#
_symmetry.space_group_name_H-M   'P 1'
#
loop_
_entity.id
_entity.type
_entity.pdbx_description
1 polymer ?
#
loop_
_entity_poly.entity_id
_entity_poly.type
_entity_poly.pdbx_seq_one_letter_code
_entity_poly.pdbx_strand_id
1 'polypeptide(L)'
;RDTMEKLRKRLWPHIQMPFNNHFMNHKSWLYNGASRALLRDGPLGTIIGQVIEQVVGKGQVVTINEAPVWGYETHNQVIGNAWHSDSRSSENVMLSIWMVLTDGEQALQFVRGSGNRAVREEMEQVCAKPVPGGKQGFKAHDQKCLTDYAGIIEKNKSMTEPSLFAPALKAGDAFLFNGNVLHRGMRQKYN
;
A
#
# COMPACT_ATOMS: atom_id res chain seq x y z
N ARG A 1 2.65 11.10 -31.84
CA ARG A 1 4.03 10.59 -31.61
C ARG A 1 4.88 11.57 -30.79
N ASP A 2 4.88 12.86 -31.09
CA ASP A 2 5.70 13.88 -30.42
C ASP A 2 5.35 14.10 -28.92
N THR A 3 4.07 14.03 -28.54
CA THR A 3 3.61 14.18 -27.14
C THR A 3 4.11 13.06 -26.22
N MET A 4 4.11 11.82 -26.71
CA MET A 4 4.56 10.65 -25.95
C MET A 4 6.07 10.65 -25.74
N GLU A 5 6.85 11.10 -26.73
CA GLU A 5 8.31 11.21 -26.59
C GLU A 5 8.71 12.34 -25.62
N LYS A 6 7.94 13.45 -25.61
CA LYS A 6 8.09 14.56 -24.65
C LYS A 6 7.70 14.16 -23.23
N LEU A 7 6.63 13.38 -23.05
CA LEU A 7 6.23 12.80 -21.76
C LEU A 7 7.31 11.83 -21.27
N ARG A 8 7.77 10.91 -22.12
CA ARG A 8 8.85 9.96 -21.80
C ARG A 8 10.10 10.68 -21.30
N LYS A 9 10.54 11.75 -21.97
CA LYS A 9 11.72 12.52 -21.54
C LYS A 9 11.55 13.30 -20.23
N ARG A 10 10.32 13.70 -19.87
CA ARG A 10 10.04 14.45 -18.63
C ARG A 10 9.87 13.55 -17.41
N LEU A 11 9.37 12.33 -17.59
CA LEU A 11 8.98 11.46 -16.47
C LEU A 11 10.07 10.44 -16.11
N TRP A 12 10.95 10.12 -17.05
CA TRP A 12 11.99 9.11 -16.91
C TRP A 12 13.09 9.41 -15.88
N PRO A 13 13.49 10.68 -15.61
CA PRO A 13 14.47 10.97 -14.56
C PRO A 13 13.97 10.68 -13.14
N HIS A 14 12.66 10.58 -12.93
CA HIS A 14 12.03 10.51 -11.61
C HIS A 14 11.72 9.09 -11.14
N ILE A 15 11.78 8.11 -12.03
CA ILE A 15 11.67 6.68 -11.72
C ILE A 15 13.03 6.05 -12.03
N GLN A 16 14.04 6.30 -11.19
CA GLN A 16 15.31 5.58 -11.31
C GLN A 16 15.24 4.29 -10.50
N MET A 17 15.56 3.20 -11.19
CA MET A 17 15.84 1.92 -10.56
C MET A 17 17.15 2.06 -9.77
N PRO A 18 17.16 1.65 -8.50
CA PRO A 18 17.45 0.25 -8.27
C PRO A 18 16.34 -0.45 -7.47
N PHE A 19 15.92 -1.62 -7.94
CA PHE A 19 15.15 -2.54 -7.10
C PHE A 19 16.02 -2.97 -5.92
N ASN A 20 15.46 -3.02 -4.71
CA ASN A 20 16.03 -3.87 -3.68
C ASN A 20 15.93 -5.33 -4.19
N ASN A 21 17.07 -6.00 -4.36
CA ASN A 21 17.18 -7.37 -4.88
C ASN A 21 16.30 -8.34 -4.05
N HIS A 22 15.08 -8.61 -4.52
CA HIS A 22 14.20 -9.62 -3.93
C HIS A 22 13.53 -10.42 -5.06
N PHE A 23 13.72 -11.75 -5.08
CA PHE A 23 13.36 -12.58 -6.24
C PHE A 23 11.86 -12.53 -6.62
N MET A 24 10.99 -12.28 -5.64
CA MET A 24 9.53 -12.12 -5.81
C MET A 24 9.15 -10.84 -6.58
N ASN A 25 9.98 -9.79 -6.52
CA ASN A 25 9.72 -8.51 -7.18
C ASN A 25 10.00 -8.55 -8.68
N HIS A 26 11.02 -9.29 -9.10
CA HIS A 26 11.44 -9.32 -10.51
C HIS A 26 10.43 -10.06 -11.40
N LYS A 27 9.88 -11.19 -10.95
CA LYS A 27 8.97 -11.99 -11.77
C LYS A 27 7.62 -11.31 -11.95
N SER A 28 7.03 -10.82 -10.87
CA SER A 28 5.72 -10.14 -10.91
C SER A 28 5.76 -8.91 -11.81
N TRP A 29 6.79 -8.07 -11.73
CA TRP A 29 6.91 -6.88 -12.57
C TRP A 29 7.22 -7.17 -14.06
N LEU A 30 8.15 -8.10 -14.33
CA LEU A 30 8.54 -8.42 -15.71
C LEU A 30 7.48 -9.23 -16.46
N TYR A 31 6.76 -10.11 -15.77
CA TYR A 31 5.78 -11.00 -16.39
C TYR A 31 4.33 -10.53 -16.23
N ASN A 32 4.04 -9.55 -15.36
CA ASN A 32 2.72 -8.91 -15.31
C ASN A 32 2.69 -7.67 -16.22
N GLY A 33 2.30 -7.90 -17.47
CA GLY A 33 2.15 -6.84 -18.47
C GLY A 33 1.21 -5.71 -18.04
N ALA A 34 0.19 -6.00 -17.22
CA ALA A 34 -0.74 -4.99 -16.72
C ALA A 34 -0.09 -4.05 -15.69
N SER A 35 0.64 -4.59 -14.71
CA SER A 35 1.38 -3.78 -13.73
C SER A 35 2.39 -2.87 -14.42
N ARG A 36 3.15 -3.43 -15.39
CA ARG A 36 4.09 -2.65 -16.20
C ARG A 36 3.38 -1.58 -17.03
N ALA A 37 2.29 -1.93 -17.72
CA ALA A 37 1.54 -1.00 -18.55
C ALA A 37 0.98 0.17 -17.74
N LEU A 38 0.55 -0.03 -16.50
CA LEU A 38 -0.05 1.01 -15.68
C LEU A 38 0.99 1.92 -15.01
N LEU A 39 2.08 1.34 -14.51
CA LEU A 39 3.12 2.08 -13.78
C LEU A 39 4.19 2.68 -14.69
N ARG A 40 4.64 1.96 -15.72
CA ARG A 40 5.70 2.42 -16.64
C ARG A 40 5.15 3.13 -17.86
N ASP A 41 4.19 2.50 -18.52
CA ASP A 41 3.70 2.92 -19.83
C ASP A 41 2.37 3.71 -19.72
N GLY A 42 1.88 3.93 -18.49
CA GLY A 42 0.55 4.44 -18.17
C GLY A 42 0.58 5.74 -17.35
N PRO A 43 -0.60 6.33 -17.10
CA PRO A 43 -0.70 7.63 -16.45
C PRO A 43 -0.34 7.58 -14.95
N LEU A 44 -0.33 6.41 -14.32
CA LEU A 44 -0.16 6.30 -12.88
C LEU A 44 1.24 6.72 -12.43
N GLY A 45 2.30 6.17 -13.07
CA GLY A 45 3.67 6.56 -12.76
C GLY A 45 3.95 8.03 -13.08
N THR A 46 3.28 8.56 -14.11
CA THR A 46 3.33 9.98 -14.49
C THR A 46 2.80 10.88 -13.38
N ILE A 47 1.59 10.58 -12.90
CA ILE A 47 0.89 11.35 -11.85
C ILE A 47 1.70 11.29 -10.56
N ILE A 48 2.20 10.11 -10.19
CA ILE A 48 3.01 9.93 -8.98
C ILE A 48 4.31 10.73 -9.06
N GLY A 49 5.02 10.67 -10.18
CA GLY A 49 6.22 11.47 -10.41
C GLY A 49 5.94 12.97 -10.26
N GLN A 50 4.87 13.46 -10.88
CA GLN A 50 4.47 14.87 -10.80
C GLN A 50 4.09 15.31 -9.39
N VAL A 51 3.32 14.51 -8.66
CA VAL A 51 2.94 14.81 -7.26
C VAL A 51 4.18 14.85 -6.38
N ILE A 52 5.11 13.90 -6.56
CA ILE A 52 6.35 13.86 -5.76
C ILE A 52 7.25 15.06 -6.09
N GLU A 53 7.39 15.42 -7.37
CA GLU A 53 8.12 16.64 -7.76
C GLU A 53 7.51 17.91 -7.14
N GLN A 54 6.18 18.01 -7.09
CA GLN A 54 5.48 19.18 -6.55
C GLN A 54 5.57 19.26 -5.03
N VAL A 55 5.49 18.13 -4.32
CA VAL A 55 5.42 18.08 -2.86
C VAL A 55 6.80 18.00 -2.21
N VAL A 56 7.71 17.22 -2.79
CA VAL A 56 9.03 16.91 -2.19
C VAL A 56 10.17 17.66 -2.90
N GLY A 57 9.91 18.20 -4.09
CA GLY A 57 10.86 19.03 -4.85
C GLY A 57 11.52 18.28 -6.02
N LYS A 58 12.11 19.06 -6.92
CA LYS A 58 12.78 18.54 -8.12
C LYS A 58 14.02 17.73 -7.76
N GLY A 59 14.23 16.61 -8.47
CA GLY A 59 15.40 15.76 -8.32
C GLY A 59 15.25 14.62 -7.32
N GLN A 60 14.08 14.49 -6.68
CA GLN A 60 13.76 13.30 -5.88
C GLN A 60 13.46 12.12 -6.81
N VAL A 61 13.99 10.95 -6.41
CA VAL A 61 13.87 9.70 -7.15
C VAL A 61 12.87 8.80 -6.44
N VAL A 62 11.84 8.39 -7.16
CA VAL A 62 10.87 7.40 -6.70
C VAL A 62 11.42 6.02 -7.03
N THR A 63 11.60 5.21 -5.99
CA THR A 63 12.05 3.82 -6.15
C THR A 63 10.88 2.87 -5.90
N ILE A 64 10.68 1.91 -6.80
CA ILE A 64 9.73 0.82 -6.58
C ILE A 64 10.37 -0.17 -5.59
N ASN A 65 9.87 -0.19 -4.35
CA ASN A 65 10.40 -1.05 -3.31
C ASN A 65 10.00 -2.53 -3.49
N GLU A 66 8.69 -2.80 -3.66
CA GLU A 66 8.13 -4.14 -3.88
C GLU A 66 6.95 -4.07 -4.87
N ALA A 67 6.70 -5.14 -5.62
CA ALA A 67 5.56 -5.25 -6.56
C ALA A 67 4.96 -6.66 -6.55
N PRO A 68 4.50 -7.17 -5.39
CA PRO A 68 3.94 -8.51 -5.29
C PRO A 68 2.56 -8.62 -5.95
N VAL A 69 2.23 -9.81 -6.44
CA VAL A 69 0.86 -10.19 -6.81
C VAL A 69 0.34 -11.13 -5.72
N TRP A 70 -0.78 -10.76 -5.10
CA TRP A 70 -1.43 -11.56 -4.08
C TRP A 70 -2.64 -12.27 -4.69
N GLY A 71 -2.65 -13.60 -4.61
CA GLY A 71 -3.75 -14.43 -5.11
C GLY A 71 -4.66 -14.91 -3.98
N TYR A 72 -5.82 -15.46 -4.33
CA TYR A 72 -6.66 -16.17 -3.36
C TYR A 72 -5.81 -17.27 -2.70
N GLU A 73 -5.28 -18.23 -3.47
CA GLU A 73 -4.56 -19.42 -2.99
C GLU A 73 -3.31 -19.19 -2.14
N THR A 74 -2.84 -17.95 -1.94
CA THR A 74 -1.80 -17.63 -0.96
C THR A 74 -2.26 -17.75 0.51
N HIS A 75 -3.27 -18.57 0.78
CA HIS A 75 -3.99 -18.84 2.04
C HIS A 75 -3.13 -19.13 3.27
N ASN A 76 -1.90 -19.60 3.09
CA ASN A 76 -1.01 -19.92 4.20
C ASN A 76 -0.19 -18.72 4.69
N GLN A 77 -0.43 -17.52 4.15
CA GLN A 77 0.20 -16.30 4.63
C GLN A 77 -0.56 -15.71 5.80
N VAL A 78 -0.44 -16.38 6.96
CA VAL A 78 -0.94 -15.88 8.26
C VAL A 78 -0.47 -14.43 8.53
N ILE A 79 0.71 -14.07 8.02
CA ILE A 79 1.30 -12.74 8.14
C ILE A 79 0.72 -11.74 7.11
N GLY A 80 0.39 -12.17 5.89
CA GLY A 80 -0.13 -11.30 4.82
C GLY A 80 -1.53 -10.73 5.13
N ASN A 81 -2.31 -11.45 5.94
CA ASN A 81 -3.62 -11.02 6.41
C ASN A 81 -3.60 -10.41 7.83
N ALA A 82 -2.44 -10.33 8.47
CA ALA A 82 -2.30 -9.62 9.74
C ALA A 82 -2.46 -8.12 9.49
N TRP A 83 -2.97 -7.40 10.49
CA TRP A 83 -2.94 -5.94 10.44
C TRP A 83 -1.50 -5.43 10.47
N HIS A 84 -1.12 -4.68 9.45
CA HIS A 84 0.21 -4.14 9.31
C HIS A 84 0.19 -2.82 8.54
N SER A 85 1.34 -2.17 8.53
CA SER A 85 1.69 -1.08 7.63
C SER A 85 2.86 -1.53 6.76
N ASP A 86 2.91 -1.07 5.51
CA ASP A 86 4.01 -1.41 4.59
C ASP A 86 5.31 -0.76 5.06
N SER A 87 5.17 0.46 5.59
CA SER A 87 6.27 1.25 6.12
C SER A 87 6.75 0.72 7.47
N ARG A 88 8.04 0.35 7.56
CA ARG A 88 8.67 -0.21 8.77
C ARG A 88 8.93 0.82 9.89
N SER A 89 8.86 2.10 9.56
CA SER A 89 9.03 3.22 10.48
C SER A 89 8.07 4.34 10.08
N SER A 90 7.51 5.06 11.05
CA SER A 90 6.64 6.21 10.76
C SER A 90 7.32 7.32 9.96
N GLU A 91 8.66 7.38 9.97
CA GLU A 91 9.49 8.33 9.21
C GLU A 91 9.62 7.98 7.73
N ASN A 92 9.41 6.72 7.36
CA ASN A 92 9.62 6.28 5.98
C ASN A 92 8.44 6.75 5.12
N VAL A 93 8.73 7.63 4.16
CA VAL A 93 7.76 8.07 3.17
C VAL A 93 7.61 6.98 2.11
N MET A 94 6.49 6.27 2.17
CA MET A 94 6.13 5.22 1.22
C MET A 94 4.73 5.47 0.68
N LEU A 95 4.55 5.26 -0.61
CA LEU A 95 3.23 5.22 -1.25
C LEU A 95 3.00 3.81 -1.75
N SER A 96 1.87 3.23 -1.36
CA SER A 96 1.43 1.92 -1.79
C SER A 96 0.29 2.07 -2.77
N ILE A 97 0.33 1.24 -3.81
CA ILE A 97 -0.70 1.14 -4.83
C ILE A 97 -1.17 -0.29 -4.84
N TRP A 98 -2.44 -0.49 -4.53
CA TRP A 98 -3.06 -1.78 -4.63
C TRP A 98 -4.07 -1.78 -5.77
N MET A 99 -3.90 -2.69 -6.72
CA MET A 99 -4.67 -2.74 -7.95
C MET A 99 -5.45 -4.03 -8.03
N VAL A 100 -6.74 -3.91 -8.30
CA VAL A 100 -7.67 -5.04 -8.35
C VAL A 100 -7.57 -5.69 -9.72
N LEU A 101 -7.19 -6.96 -9.76
CA LEU A 101 -7.10 -7.72 -11.02
C LEU A 101 -8.36 -8.57 -11.29
N THR A 102 -9.14 -8.84 -10.25
CA THR A 102 -10.36 -9.64 -10.28
C THR A 102 -11.39 -9.04 -9.34
N ASP A 103 -12.67 -9.08 -9.71
CA ASP A 103 -13.76 -8.61 -8.86
C ASP A 103 -13.71 -9.26 -7.46
N GLY A 104 -14.08 -8.48 -6.44
CA GLY A 104 -14.04 -8.92 -5.06
C GLY A 104 -14.83 -8.00 -4.13
N GLU A 105 -15.64 -8.58 -3.23
CA GLU A 105 -16.56 -7.80 -2.41
C GLU A 105 -15.87 -6.97 -1.32
N GLN A 106 -14.75 -7.42 -0.76
CA GLN A 106 -13.93 -6.69 0.23
C GLN A 106 -12.52 -7.31 0.25
N ALA A 107 -11.59 -6.84 -0.59
CA ALA A 107 -10.26 -7.48 -0.69
C ALA A 107 -9.28 -6.96 0.37
N LEU A 108 -9.45 -5.69 0.75
CA LEU A 108 -8.66 -5.01 1.77
C LEU A 108 -9.56 -4.34 2.79
N GLN A 109 -9.07 -4.28 4.02
CA GLN A 109 -9.65 -3.45 5.07
C GLN A 109 -8.58 -2.49 5.60
N PHE A 110 -8.97 -1.25 5.85
CA PHE A 110 -8.10 -0.16 6.32
C PHE A 110 -8.59 0.39 7.66
N VAL A 111 -7.67 0.93 8.46
CA VAL A 111 -8.00 1.79 9.60
C VAL A 111 -7.88 3.24 9.18
N ARG A 112 -8.99 3.97 9.08
CA ARG A 112 -9.00 5.39 8.74
C ARG A 112 -8.22 6.20 9.79
N GLY A 113 -7.52 7.24 9.34
CA GLY A 113 -6.71 8.09 10.20
C GLY A 113 -5.33 7.52 10.56
N SER A 114 -5.10 6.21 10.43
CA SER A 114 -3.79 5.58 10.72
C SER A 114 -2.65 6.00 9.80
N GLY A 115 -2.94 6.70 8.70
CA GLY A 115 -1.91 7.36 7.88
C GLY A 115 -1.27 8.57 8.59
N ASN A 116 -1.94 9.14 9.60
CA ASN A 116 -1.36 10.15 10.47
C ASN A 116 -0.33 9.47 11.39
N ARG A 117 0.90 9.99 11.37
CA ARG A 117 2.01 9.46 12.15
C ARG A 117 1.73 9.36 13.65
N ALA A 118 1.17 10.41 14.26
CA ALA A 118 0.92 10.42 15.71
C ALA A 118 -0.10 9.35 16.10
N VAL A 119 -1.16 9.23 15.30
CA VAL A 119 -2.20 8.20 15.49
C VAL A 119 -1.63 6.79 15.32
N ARG A 120 -0.80 6.58 14.28
CA ARG A 120 -0.13 5.29 14.05
C ARG A 120 0.76 4.89 15.23
N GLU A 121 1.60 5.81 15.69
CA GLU A 121 2.53 5.56 16.80
C GLU A 121 1.78 5.21 18.09
N GLU A 122 0.68 5.90 18.38
CA GLU A 122 -0.19 5.60 19.52
C GLU A 122 -0.81 4.20 19.39
N MET A 123 -1.37 3.85 18.22
CA MET A 123 -1.90 2.51 17.95
C MET A 123 -0.82 1.43 18.08
N GLU A 124 0.40 1.69 17.60
CA GLU A 124 1.50 0.74 17.67
C GLU A 124 1.95 0.48 19.12
N GLN A 125 1.96 1.50 19.97
CA GLN A 125 2.34 1.33 21.38
C GLN A 125 1.36 0.40 22.13
N VAL A 126 0.09 0.43 21.75
CA VAL A 126 -0.97 -0.32 22.46
C VAL A 126 -1.24 -1.68 21.83
N CYS A 127 -1.27 -1.74 20.49
CA CYS A 127 -1.78 -2.90 19.75
C CYS A 127 -0.74 -3.67 18.94
N ALA A 128 0.47 -3.13 18.75
CA ALA A 128 1.50 -3.84 17.98
C ALA A 128 2.14 -4.96 18.79
N LYS A 129 2.40 -6.07 18.11
CA LYS A 129 3.17 -7.20 18.62
C LYS A 129 4.31 -7.47 17.63
N PRO A 130 5.55 -7.70 18.12
CA PRO A 130 6.62 -8.17 17.24
C PRO A 130 6.24 -9.52 16.66
N VAL A 131 6.56 -9.75 15.39
CA VAL A 131 6.32 -11.05 14.74
C VAL A 131 7.61 -11.88 14.82
N PRO A 132 7.61 -13.02 15.54
CA PRO A 132 8.78 -13.91 15.58
C PRO A 132 9.15 -14.36 14.16
N GLY A 133 10.42 -14.16 13.77
CA GLY A 133 10.90 -14.48 12.42
C GLY A 133 10.43 -13.53 11.30
N GLY A 134 9.75 -12.43 11.64
CA GLY A 134 9.38 -11.40 10.67
C GLY A 134 10.58 -10.55 10.20
N LYS A 135 10.41 -9.83 9.09
CA LYS A 135 11.39 -8.82 8.64
C LYS A 135 11.62 -7.78 9.76
N GLN A 136 12.84 -7.27 9.90
CA GLN A 136 13.17 -6.24 10.89
C GLN A 136 12.22 -5.02 10.75
N GLY A 137 11.65 -4.57 11.88
CA GLY A 137 10.69 -3.46 11.92
C GLY A 137 9.27 -3.83 11.46
N PHE A 138 9.00 -5.08 11.08
CA PHE A 138 7.63 -5.54 10.85
C PHE A 138 6.88 -5.66 12.17
N LYS A 139 5.70 -5.05 12.24
CA LYS A 139 4.79 -5.11 13.38
C LYS A 139 3.45 -5.65 12.90
N ALA A 140 2.99 -6.74 13.50
CA ALA A 140 1.60 -7.17 13.34
C ALA A 140 0.79 -6.56 14.48
N HIS A 141 -0.49 -6.31 14.23
CA HIS A 141 -1.37 -5.74 15.24
C HIS A 141 -2.48 -6.72 15.59
N ASP A 142 -2.82 -6.75 16.86
CA ASP A 142 -3.92 -7.56 17.36
C ASP A 142 -5.26 -7.04 16.83
N GLN A 143 -6.04 -7.93 16.21
CA GLN A 143 -7.34 -7.59 15.62
C GLN A 143 -8.27 -6.94 16.64
N LYS A 144 -8.38 -7.54 17.83
CA LYS A 144 -9.35 -7.10 18.83
C LYS A 144 -8.93 -5.74 19.35
N CYS A 145 -7.65 -5.58 19.69
CA CYS A 145 -7.10 -4.31 20.14
C CYS A 145 -7.34 -3.17 19.14
N LEU A 146 -7.01 -3.39 17.85
CA LEU A 146 -7.23 -2.36 16.83
C LEU A 146 -8.70 -2.04 16.61
N THR A 147 -9.58 -3.04 16.64
CA THR A 147 -11.03 -2.82 16.48
C THR A 147 -11.58 -1.99 17.64
N ASP A 148 -11.19 -2.33 18.87
CA ASP A 148 -11.59 -1.59 20.07
C ASP A 148 -11.08 -0.15 20.02
N TYR A 149 -9.81 0.03 19.65
CA TYR A 149 -9.17 1.35 19.54
C TYR A 149 -9.77 2.20 18.40
N ALA A 150 -10.06 1.59 17.24
CA ALA A 150 -10.77 2.23 16.15
C ALA A 150 -12.16 2.73 16.59
N GLY A 151 -12.85 1.96 17.44
CA GLY A 151 -14.11 2.37 18.06
C GLY A 151 -13.96 3.53 19.05
N ILE A 152 -12.82 3.66 19.73
CA ILE A 152 -12.51 4.82 20.57
C ILE A 152 -12.32 6.08 19.72
N ILE A 153 -11.58 6.00 18.61
CA ILE A 153 -11.40 7.12 17.67
C ILE A 153 -12.75 7.58 17.12
N GLU A 154 -13.61 6.64 16.76
CA GLU A 154 -14.95 6.92 16.22
C GLU A 154 -15.80 7.68 17.25
N LYS A 155 -15.79 7.23 18.51
CA LYS A 155 -16.56 7.85 19.61
C LYS A 155 -16.02 9.21 20.04
N ASN A 156 -14.70 9.41 20.00
CA ASN A 156 -14.03 10.62 20.51
C ASN A 156 -14.02 11.80 19.52
N LYS A 157 -14.87 11.79 18.47
CA LYS A 157 -15.14 12.92 17.56
C LYS A 157 -13.98 13.34 16.65
N SER A 158 -13.33 12.43 15.94
CA SER A 158 -12.38 12.81 14.87
C SER A 158 -12.72 12.31 13.47
N MET A 159 -13.79 11.52 13.30
CA MET A 159 -14.23 11.06 11.97
C MET A 159 -15.76 10.96 11.88
N THR A 160 -16.31 11.35 10.72
CA THR A 160 -17.74 11.23 10.39
C THR A 160 -18.10 9.85 9.82
N GLU A 161 -17.08 9.07 9.46
CA GLU A 161 -17.20 7.76 8.82
C GLU A 161 -16.64 6.67 9.75
N PRO A 162 -17.10 5.40 9.60
CA PRO A 162 -16.60 4.29 10.40
C PRO A 162 -15.08 4.17 10.32
N SER A 163 -14.45 3.93 11.46
CA SER A 163 -12.98 3.86 11.54
C SER A 163 -12.38 2.70 10.75
N LEU A 164 -13.14 1.63 10.54
CA LEU A 164 -12.76 0.53 9.65
C LEU A 164 -13.43 0.69 8.30
N PHE A 165 -12.63 0.64 7.23
CA PHE A 165 -13.09 0.85 5.86
C PHE A 165 -12.71 -0.36 4.98
N ALA A 166 -13.71 -1.02 4.38
CA ALA A 166 -13.54 -2.16 3.48
C ALA A 166 -14.53 -2.08 2.31
N PRO A 167 -14.19 -1.35 1.24
CA PRO A 167 -15.07 -1.18 0.08
C PRO A 167 -15.07 -2.42 -0.83
N ALA A 168 -16.15 -2.58 -1.57
CA ALA A 168 -16.24 -3.51 -2.70
C ALA A 168 -15.53 -2.95 -3.92
N LEU A 169 -14.87 -3.85 -4.66
CA LEU A 169 -13.97 -3.48 -5.74
C LEU A 169 -14.20 -4.36 -6.96
N LYS A 170 -14.03 -3.73 -8.12
CA LYS A 170 -14.06 -4.39 -9.41
C LYS A 170 -12.66 -4.42 -10.01
N ALA A 171 -12.44 -5.38 -10.90
CA ALA A 171 -11.22 -5.43 -11.70
C ALA A 171 -10.97 -4.07 -12.39
N GLY A 172 -9.77 -3.53 -12.22
CA GLY A 172 -9.38 -2.21 -12.69
C GLY A 172 -9.44 -1.09 -11.64
N ASP A 173 -10.15 -1.28 -10.52
CA ASP A 173 -10.11 -0.34 -9.40
C ASP A 173 -8.72 -0.35 -8.74
N ALA A 174 -8.35 0.77 -8.11
CA ALA A 174 -7.08 0.89 -7.39
C ALA A 174 -7.19 1.74 -6.12
N PHE A 175 -6.43 1.36 -5.09
CA PHE A 175 -6.17 2.19 -3.92
C PHE A 175 -4.78 2.79 -3.98
N LEU A 176 -4.71 4.08 -3.69
CA LEU A 176 -3.49 4.76 -3.27
C LEU A 176 -3.59 5.03 -1.78
N PHE A 177 -2.58 4.61 -1.03
CA PHE A 177 -2.48 4.92 0.39
C PHE A 177 -1.04 5.11 0.83
N ASN A 178 -0.86 5.96 1.84
CA ASN A 178 0.43 6.12 2.50
C ASN A 178 0.82 4.78 3.16
N GLY A 179 2.07 4.34 3.03
CA GLY A 179 2.55 3.08 3.60
C GLY A 179 2.47 3.00 5.13
N ASN A 180 2.18 4.10 5.82
CA ASN A 180 1.86 4.15 7.25
C ASN A 180 0.43 3.69 7.58
N VAL A 181 -0.49 3.68 6.60
CA VAL A 181 -1.87 3.28 6.81
C VAL A 181 -1.93 1.81 7.20
N LEU A 182 -2.52 1.54 8.36
CA LEU A 182 -2.79 0.18 8.82
C LEU A 182 -3.87 -0.44 7.95
N HIS A 183 -3.56 -1.61 7.41
CA HIS A 183 -4.44 -2.37 6.55
C HIS A 183 -4.22 -3.88 6.73
N ARG A 184 -5.13 -4.66 6.16
CA ARG A 184 -5.00 -6.11 6.05
C ARG A 184 -5.72 -6.66 4.82
N GLY A 185 -5.23 -7.79 4.33
CA GLY A 185 -5.97 -8.66 3.41
C GLY A 185 -7.22 -9.24 4.10
N MET A 186 -8.35 -9.19 3.41
CA MET A 186 -9.60 -9.81 3.84
C MET A 186 -9.78 -11.13 3.10
N ARG A 187 -10.23 -12.16 3.82
CA ARG A 187 -10.49 -13.47 3.21
C ARG A 187 -11.70 -13.38 2.29
N GLN A 188 -11.46 -13.46 0.99
CA GLN A 188 -12.51 -13.53 -0.01
C GLN A 188 -13.07 -14.95 -0.09
N LYS A 189 -14.37 -15.11 -0.32
CA LYS A 189 -14.97 -16.38 -0.71
C LYS A 189 -15.27 -16.29 -2.20
N TYR A 190 -14.56 -17.05 -3.02
CA TYR A 190 -14.95 -17.26 -4.42
C TYR A 190 -15.91 -18.46 -4.44
N ASN A 191 -17.13 -18.23 -4.92
CA ASN A 191 -18.09 -19.30 -5.22
C ASN A 191 -17.88 -19.78 -6.66
#